data_AF-A0A257ZE52-F1
#
_entry.id   AF-A0A257ZE52-F1
#
_cell.length_a   1.000
_cell.length_b   1.000
_cell.length_c   1.000
_cell.angle_alpha   90.00
_cell.angle_beta   90.00
_cell.angle_gamma   90.00
#
_symmetry.space_group_name_H-M   'P 1'
#
loop_
_entity.id
_entity.type
_entity.pdbx_description
1 polymer ?
#
loop_
_entity_poly.entity_id
_entity_poly.type
_entity_poly.pdbx_seq_one_letter_code
_entity_poly.pdbx_strand_id
1 'polypeptide(L)'
;MPTRDPPPTLRRHIFFVAGFDPMDSAGHHRIFQRETARFAGVWNIRASADATPRPTPTGALWNARAEGPGWATQTTFELLAWGDLVAAEMKRSRISHILGGIRALGDMIATGTILRYFRFSHRYGIFFLLTYVTLLLIFAAALGAGWLGVRLLADHGLWPALAAGLAAAGFVYAGAMALFGSRLRLKQSLDLAEFSVDFVRRRHPAIDLRIAAFAERVREVVRAGGVDEVVIAGHSLGAMHAVCLLARALEADPALPQALPVRLLTVGNTSAKFALHPAGGWLREAGQKVYDAGGIYWVEFQARDDLVSFYKVNPVTLRHAGNSNGLLRPFVRQVRIRDMMSAGTFRRYRFDLMRLHCQFFLANDIRAAYDFYAFVLAPVTFDALVHEIGGPLEIFAEDGSIIPAERRGSA
;
A
#
# COMPACT_ATOMS: atom_id res chain seq x y z
N MET A 1 4.10 -2.75 -49.68
CA MET A 1 3.89 -3.42 -48.37
C MET A 1 2.48 -3.06 -47.93
N PRO A 2 1.60 -4.03 -47.63
CA PRO A 2 0.31 -3.68 -47.07
C PRO A 2 0.57 -3.02 -45.72
N THR A 3 0.14 -1.77 -45.58
CA THR A 3 0.06 -1.04 -44.32
C THR A 3 -0.85 -1.84 -43.41
N ARG A 4 -0.28 -2.75 -42.61
CA ARG A 4 -1.03 -3.43 -41.54
C ARG A 4 -1.64 -2.34 -40.69
N ASP A 5 -2.95 -2.38 -40.53
CA ASP A 5 -3.66 -1.49 -39.61
C ASP A 5 -2.93 -1.52 -38.26
N PRO A 6 -2.74 -0.34 -37.61
CA PRO A 6 -2.10 -0.30 -36.31
C PRO A 6 -2.87 -1.21 -35.34
N PRO A 7 -2.16 -1.98 -34.49
CA PRO A 7 -2.82 -2.90 -33.59
C PRO A 7 -3.81 -2.15 -32.68
N PRO A 8 -4.96 -2.78 -32.34
CA PRO A 8 -5.91 -2.19 -31.41
C PRO A 8 -5.18 -1.80 -30.13
N THR A 9 -5.28 -0.52 -29.76
CA THR A 9 -4.53 0.06 -28.66
C THR A 9 -5.48 0.39 -27.52
N LEU A 10 -5.38 -0.39 -26.45
CA LEU A 10 -6.10 -0.09 -25.21
C LEU A 10 -5.49 1.16 -24.56
N ARG A 11 -6.34 2.12 -24.22
CA ARG A 11 -5.99 3.37 -23.55
C ARG A 11 -6.56 3.35 -22.14
N ARG A 12 -5.73 3.54 -21.13
CA ARG A 12 -6.19 3.60 -19.74
C ARG A 12 -5.60 4.77 -18.99
N HIS A 13 -6.32 5.22 -17.98
CA HIS A 13 -5.81 6.16 -17.00
C HIS A 13 -5.73 5.48 -15.64
N ILE A 14 -4.56 5.49 -15.00
CA ILE A 14 -4.34 4.90 -13.70
C ILE A 14 -4.03 5.99 -12.70
N PHE A 15 -4.92 6.17 -11.73
CA PHE A 15 -4.63 6.94 -10.53
C PHE A 15 -3.95 6.03 -9.53
N PHE A 16 -2.81 6.44 -8.98
CA PHE A 16 -2.14 5.69 -7.92
C PHE A 16 -2.02 6.52 -6.64
N VAL A 17 -2.43 5.95 -5.52
CA VAL A 17 -2.24 6.52 -4.18
C VAL A 17 -1.28 5.64 -3.40
N ALA A 18 -0.11 6.19 -3.07
CA ALA A 18 0.90 5.51 -2.27
C ALA A 18 0.51 5.41 -0.78
N GLY A 19 1.20 4.53 -0.05
CA GLY A 19 1.09 4.41 1.41
C GLY A 19 1.71 5.58 2.18
N PHE A 20 1.97 5.39 3.48
CA PHE A 20 2.59 6.40 4.36
C PHE A 20 4.10 6.55 4.06
N ASP A 21 4.42 7.18 2.94
CA ASP A 21 5.78 7.42 2.44
C ASP A 21 5.97 8.92 2.11
N PRO A 22 7.01 9.59 2.64
CA PRO A 22 7.30 11.00 2.33
C PRO A 22 7.92 11.22 0.94
N MET A 23 8.04 10.18 0.11
CA MET A 23 8.62 10.26 -1.23
C MET A 23 7.88 11.26 -2.13
N ASP A 24 8.67 12.03 -2.88
CA ASP A 24 8.16 12.98 -3.85
C ASP A 24 7.75 12.31 -5.16
N SER A 25 7.03 13.04 -6.01
CA SER A 25 6.58 12.54 -7.31
C SER A 25 7.74 12.09 -8.20
N ALA A 26 8.90 12.75 -8.11
CA ALA A 26 10.10 12.36 -8.85
C ALA A 26 10.66 11.01 -8.38
N GLY A 27 10.64 10.73 -7.08
CA GLY A 27 10.99 9.43 -6.52
C GLY A 27 10.07 8.31 -6.98
N HIS A 28 8.76 8.55 -6.95
CA HIS A 28 7.78 7.60 -7.46
C HIS A 28 7.97 7.34 -8.96
N HIS A 29 8.24 8.38 -9.76
CA HIS A 29 8.53 8.24 -11.19
C HIS A 29 9.81 7.44 -11.46
N ARG A 30 10.89 7.65 -10.68
CA ARG A 30 12.11 6.82 -10.78
C ARG A 30 11.84 5.35 -10.48
N ILE A 31 11.03 5.05 -9.47
CA ILE A 31 10.58 3.68 -9.20
C ILE A 31 9.79 3.16 -10.39
N PHE A 32 8.83 3.94 -10.89
CA PHE A 32 8.00 3.54 -12.01
C PHE A 32 8.82 3.17 -13.25
N GLN A 33 9.82 3.98 -13.62
CA GLN A 33 10.71 3.70 -14.75
C GLN A 33 11.48 2.39 -14.55
N ARG A 34 12.08 2.20 -13.37
CA ARG A 34 12.83 0.98 -13.03
C ARG A 34 11.94 -0.26 -13.13
N GLU A 35 10.76 -0.21 -12.52
CA GLU A 35 9.85 -1.35 -12.50
C GLU A 35 9.19 -1.60 -13.87
N THR A 36 8.96 -0.57 -14.68
CA THR A 36 8.49 -0.72 -16.07
C THR A 36 9.52 -1.49 -16.91
N ALA A 37 10.80 -1.11 -16.82
CA ALA A 37 11.87 -1.81 -17.53
C ALA A 37 12.01 -3.27 -17.06
N ARG A 38 11.83 -3.49 -15.76
CA ARG A 38 11.85 -4.83 -15.17
C ARG A 38 10.68 -5.70 -15.65
N PHE A 39 9.46 -5.17 -15.61
CA PHE A 39 8.27 -5.84 -16.12
C PHE A 39 8.45 -6.21 -17.60
N ALA A 40 8.96 -5.28 -18.42
CA ALA A 40 9.25 -5.52 -19.82
C ALA A 40 10.19 -6.72 -20.04
N GLY A 41 11.26 -6.82 -19.25
CA GLY A 41 12.18 -7.95 -19.31
C GLY A 41 11.58 -9.28 -18.82
N VAL A 42 10.74 -9.27 -17.78
CA VAL A 42 10.12 -10.50 -17.25
C VAL A 42 9.07 -11.07 -18.20
N TRP A 43 8.34 -10.21 -18.90
CA TRP A 43 7.22 -10.60 -19.75
C TRP A 43 7.57 -10.61 -21.25
N ASN A 44 8.84 -10.37 -21.61
CA ASN A 44 9.33 -10.33 -23.00
C ASN A 44 8.57 -9.34 -23.90
N ILE A 45 8.30 -8.15 -23.38
CA ILE A 45 7.61 -7.07 -24.10
C ILE A 45 8.51 -5.83 -24.21
N ARG A 46 8.13 -4.87 -25.04
CA ARG A 46 8.73 -3.53 -25.04
C ARG A 46 7.86 -2.59 -24.22
N ALA A 47 8.46 -1.85 -23.30
CA ALA A 47 7.76 -0.80 -22.58
C ALA A 47 8.63 0.44 -22.38
N SER A 48 8.01 1.61 -22.36
CA SER A 48 8.65 2.89 -22.10
C SER A 48 7.72 3.81 -21.32
N ALA A 49 8.30 4.82 -20.69
CA ALA A 49 7.58 5.87 -19.98
C ALA A 49 8.21 7.24 -20.28
N ASP A 50 7.44 8.31 -20.16
CA ASP A 50 7.93 9.67 -20.32
C ASP A 50 9.16 9.90 -19.41
N ALA A 51 10.16 10.60 -19.93
CA ALA A 51 11.43 10.82 -19.22
C ALA A 51 11.27 11.69 -17.97
N THR A 52 10.24 12.54 -17.94
CA THR A 52 9.96 13.43 -16.82
C THR A 52 8.47 13.41 -16.46
N PRO A 53 8.13 13.42 -15.15
CA PRO A 53 6.75 13.54 -14.72
C PRO A 53 6.27 14.98 -14.93
N ARG A 54 5.05 15.15 -15.44
CA ARG A 54 4.36 16.44 -15.55
C ARG A 54 3.61 16.75 -14.26
N PRO A 55 3.78 17.92 -13.65
CA PRO A 55 3.06 18.27 -12.44
C PRO A 55 1.55 18.40 -12.70
N THR A 56 0.75 18.00 -11.72
CA THR A 56 -0.70 18.24 -11.68
C THR A 56 -1.06 18.93 -10.36
N PRO A 57 -2.25 19.54 -10.23
CA PRO A 57 -2.67 20.17 -8.96
C PRO A 57 -2.67 19.21 -7.77
N THR A 58 -2.81 17.90 -8.03
CA THR A 58 -2.92 16.84 -7.03
C THR A 58 -1.69 15.93 -6.96
N GLY A 59 -0.65 16.19 -7.76
CA GLY A 59 0.56 15.37 -7.79
C GLY A 59 1.31 15.47 -9.11
N ALA A 60 1.44 14.36 -9.82
CA ALA A 60 2.11 14.34 -11.11
C ALA A 60 1.63 13.19 -12.00
N LEU A 61 1.70 13.36 -13.31
CA LEU A 61 1.35 12.35 -14.29
C LEU A 61 2.47 12.13 -15.32
N TRP A 62 2.51 10.95 -15.91
CA TRP A 62 3.38 10.61 -17.03
C TRP A 62 2.70 9.56 -17.89
N ASN A 63 3.03 9.53 -19.18
CA ASN A 63 2.55 8.48 -20.07
C ASN A 63 3.51 7.30 -20.06
N ALA A 64 2.95 6.11 -20.26
CA ALA A 64 3.66 4.86 -20.47
C ALA A 64 3.06 4.15 -21.68
N ARG A 65 3.91 3.45 -22.44
CA ARG A 65 3.52 2.66 -23.60
C ARG A 65 4.11 1.27 -23.47
N ALA A 66 3.33 0.27 -23.84
CA ALA A 66 3.78 -1.10 -23.96
C ALA A 66 3.39 -1.68 -25.32
N GLU A 67 4.23 -2.56 -25.84
CA GLU A 67 4.05 -3.24 -27.12
C GLU A 67 4.57 -4.67 -27.05
N GLY A 68 3.86 -5.57 -27.70
CA GLY A 68 4.31 -6.93 -27.97
C GLY A 68 3.85 -7.37 -29.37
N PRO A 69 3.98 -8.66 -29.70
CA PRO A 69 3.56 -9.20 -30.98
C PRO A 69 2.06 -8.96 -31.25
N GLY A 70 1.74 -8.00 -32.12
CA GLY A 70 0.37 -7.75 -32.59
C GLY A 70 -0.52 -6.90 -31.66
N TRP A 71 0.04 -6.27 -30.63
CA TRP A 71 -0.74 -5.44 -29.69
C TRP A 71 0.06 -4.23 -29.18
N ALA A 72 -0.66 -3.20 -28.74
CA ALA A 72 -0.08 -2.04 -28.06
C ALA A 72 -1.00 -1.57 -26.93
N THR A 73 -0.44 -0.85 -25.96
CA THR A 73 -1.18 -0.24 -24.84
C THR A 73 -0.62 1.12 -24.52
N GLN A 74 -1.50 2.07 -24.24
CA GLN A 74 -1.16 3.41 -23.78
C GLN A 74 -1.77 3.65 -22.41
N THR A 75 -0.94 4.09 -21.47
CA THR A 75 -1.36 4.36 -20.11
C THR A 75 -0.93 5.73 -19.67
N THR A 76 -1.86 6.54 -19.21
CA THR A 76 -1.53 7.71 -18.40
C THR A 76 -1.51 7.28 -16.95
N PHE A 77 -0.35 7.32 -16.31
CA PHE A 77 -0.19 7.03 -14.90
C PHE A 77 -0.12 8.35 -14.13
N GLU A 78 -1.08 8.59 -13.25
CA GLU A 78 -1.20 9.80 -12.44
C GLU A 78 -1.06 9.45 -10.95
N LEU A 79 0.01 9.92 -10.34
CA LEU A 79 0.22 9.86 -8.91
C LEU A 79 -0.62 10.94 -8.21
N LEU A 80 -1.51 10.50 -7.33
CA LEU A 80 -2.20 11.38 -6.38
C LEU A 80 -1.32 11.56 -5.15
N ALA A 81 -0.51 12.62 -5.16
CA ALA A 81 0.56 12.83 -4.22
C ALA A 81 0.04 13.41 -2.90
N TRP A 82 0.49 12.81 -1.79
CA TRP A 82 0.23 13.28 -0.43
C TRP A 82 1.45 13.14 0.50
N GLY A 83 2.62 12.85 -0.08
CA GLY A 83 3.89 12.69 0.63
C GLY A 83 4.35 13.95 1.34
N ASP A 84 3.89 15.14 0.93
CA ASP A 84 4.10 16.40 1.64
C ASP A 84 3.45 16.39 3.03
N LEU A 85 2.23 15.84 3.15
CA LEU A 85 1.52 15.70 4.43
C LEU A 85 2.21 14.65 5.31
N VAL A 86 2.66 13.55 4.72
CA VAL A 86 3.46 12.52 5.42
C VAL A 86 4.77 13.13 5.94
N ALA A 87 5.47 13.90 5.10
CA ALA A 87 6.73 14.54 5.47
C ALA A 87 6.53 15.59 6.57
N ALA A 88 5.43 16.35 6.54
CA ALA A 88 5.07 17.28 7.61
C ALA A 88 4.83 16.55 8.94
N GLU A 89 4.13 15.42 8.91
CA GLU A 89 3.89 14.59 10.09
C GLU A 89 5.20 14.04 10.66
N MET A 90 6.08 13.52 9.80
CA MET A 90 7.37 12.94 10.20
C MET A 90 8.37 13.98 10.75
N LYS A 91 8.17 15.27 10.46
CA LYS A 91 9.00 16.40 10.92
C LYS A 91 8.63 16.92 12.31
N ARG A 92 7.55 16.40 12.94
CA ARG A 92 7.16 16.79 14.30
C ARG A 92 8.27 16.48 15.31
N SER A 93 8.27 17.22 16.42
CA SER A 93 9.32 17.08 17.45
C SER A 93 9.29 15.69 18.11
N ARG A 94 10.44 15.21 18.57
CA ARG A 94 10.56 13.90 19.26
C ARG A 94 9.61 13.78 20.46
N ILE A 95 9.46 14.86 21.23
CA ILE A 95 8.55 14.91 22.38
C ILE A 95 7.10 14.78 21.92
N SER A 96 6.74 15.45 20.81
CA SER A 96 5.41 15.36 20.22
C SER A 96 5.05 13.91 19.86
N HIS A 97 5.95 13.20 19.18
CA HIS A 97 5.75 11.79 18.81
C HIS A 97 5.69 10.85 20.02
N ILE A 98 6.47 11.09 21.08
CA ILE A 98 6.40 10.26 22.30
C ILE A 98 5.04 10.43 22.98
N LEU A 99 4.62 11.68 23.23
CA LEU A 99 3.33 11.97 23.85
C LEU A 99 2.16 11.51 22.97
N GLY A 100 2.30 11.69 21.66
CA GLY A 100 1.38 11.22 20.63
C GLY A 100 1.22 9.71 20.62
N GLY A 101 2.34 8.97 20.60
CA GLY A 101 2.37 7.52 20.66
C GLY A 101 1.74 6.96 21.95
N ILE A 102 2.02 7.58 23.11
CA ILE A 102 1.38 7.20 24.38
C ILE A 102 -0.13 7.44 24.32
N ARG A 103 -0.57 8.61 23.84
CA ARG A 103 -1.98 8.94 23.69
C ARG A 103 -2.69 7.97 22.75
N ALA A 104 -2.09 7.66 21.61
CA ALA A 104 -2.64 6.76 20.61
C ALA A 104 -2.74 5.33 21.15
N LEU A 105 -1.70 4.84 21.85
CA LEU A 105 -1.74 3.54 22.49
C LEU A 105 -2.84 3.47 23.56
N GLY A 106 -2.93 4.48 24.43
CA GLY A 106 -3.98 4.59 25.43
C GLY A 106 -5.39 4.60 24.82
N ASP A 107 -5.58 5.34 23.73
CA ASP A 107 -6.84 5.38 22.98
C ASP A 107 -7.20 4.00 22.41
N MET A 108 -6.24 3.32 21.78
CA MET A 108 -6.45 2.01 21.19
C MET A 108 -6.71 0.91 22.23
N ILE A 109 -6.13 1.02 23.43
CA ILE A 109 -6.42 0.13 24.57
C ILE A 109 -7.83 0.42 25.10
N ALA A 110 -8.13 1.69 25.43
CA ALA A 110 -9.41 2.09 26.02
C ALA A 110 -10.61 1.78 25.11
N THR A 111 -10.41 1.86 23.79
CA THR A 111 -11.44 1.53 22.79
C THR A 111 -11.54 0.04 22.46
N GLY A 112 -10.65 -0.80 23.00
CA GLY A 112 -10.57 -2.22 22.67
C GLY A 112 -10.12 -2.50 21.23
N THR A 113 -9.53 -1.52 20.54
CA THR A 113 -9.10 -1.65 19.14
C THR A 113 -8.01 -2.71 18.99
N ILE A 114 -7.07 -2.80 19.95
CA ILE A 114 -6.01 -3.83 19.94
C ILE A 114 -6.63 -5.24 20.02
N LEU A 115 -7.61 -5.45 20.90
CA LEU A 115 -8.30 -6.73 21.03
C LEU A 115 -9.02 -7.09 19.72
N ARG A 116 -9.63 -6.11 19.04
CA ARG A 116 -10.21 -6.32 17.71
C ARG A 116 -9.14 -6.73 16.70
N TYR A 117 -7.96 -6.11 16.69
CA TYR A 117 -6.88 -6.56 15.79
C TYR A 117 -6.57 -8.03 15.99
N PHE A 118 -6.42 -8.51 17.23
CA PHE A 118 -6.17 -9.93 17.50
C PHE A 118 -7.34 -10.83 17.09
N ARG A 119 -8.57 -10.42 17.39
CA ARG A 119 -9.78 -11.16 17.04
C ARG A 119 -9.97 -11.29 15.53
N PHE A 120 -9.64 -10.23 14.77
CA PHE A 120 -9.83 -10.19 13.31
C PHE A 120 -8.60 -10.72 12.54
N SER A 121 -7.39 -10.44 13.02
CA SER A 121 -6.13 -10.90 12.43
C SER A 121 -5.03 -10.97 13.50
N HIS A 122 -4.88 -12.16 14.12
CA HIS A 122 -3.81 -12.41 15.09
C HIS A 122 -2.42 -12.02 14.56
N ARG A 123 -2.16 -12.20 13.25
CA ARG A 123 -0.90 -11.83 12.60
C ARG A 123 -0.66 -10.34 12.63
N TYR A 124 -1.68 -9.56 12.27
CA TYR A 124 -1.59 -8.11 12.31
C TYR A 124 -1.45 -7.61 13.76
N GLY A 125 -2.17 -8.23 14.71
CA GLY A 125 -2.01 -7.96 16.14
C GLY A 125 -0.58 -8.17 16.62
N ILE A 126 0.06 -9.29 16.23
CA ILE A 126 1.47 -9.58 16.54
C ILE A 126 2.39 -8.53 15.89
N PHE A 127 2.19 -8.21 14.61
CA PHE A 127 2.96 -7.18 13.93
C PHE A 127 2.85 -5.82 14.62
N PHE A 128 1.64 -5.41 15.02
CA PHE A 128 1.40 -4.19 15.78
C PHE A 128 2.13 -4.20 17.13
N LEU A 129 2.07 -5.31 17.87
CA LEU A 129 2.76 -5.42 19.16
C LEU A 129 4.28 -5.49 19.05
N LEU A 130 4.83 -5.92 17.90
CA LEU A 130 6.27 -6.05 17.71
C LEU A 130 7.02 -4.75 18.06
N THR A 131 6.48 -3.59 17.64
CA THR A 131 7.06 -2.29 17.96
C THR A 131 7.12 -2.05 19.47
N TYR A 132 6.02 -2.27 20.18
CA TYR A 132 5.92 -2.00 21.62
C TYR A 132 6.71 -3.00 22.46
N VAL A 133 6.67 -4.30 22.11
CA VAL A 133 7.47 -5.34 22.77
C VAL A 133 8.96 -5.08 22.56
N THR A 134 9.39 -4.71 21.35
CA THR A 134 10.79 -4.37 21.10
C THR A 134 11.24 -3.17 21.94
N LEU A 135 10.43 -2.10 22.00
CA LEU A 135 10.75 -0.95 22.84
C LEU A 135 10.83 -1.34 24.32
N LEU A 136 9.87 -2.14 24.81
CA LEU A 136 9.88 -2.64 26.18
C LEU A 136 11.15 -3.45 26.49
N LEU A 137 11.58 -4.34 25.59
CA LEU A 137 12.79 -5.13 25.74
C LEU A 137 14.05 -4.26 25.74
N ILE A 138 14.10 -3.23 24.88
CA ILE A 138 15.20 -2.25 24.88
C ILE A 138 15.26 -1.50 26.20
N PHE A 139 14.11 -1.01 26.71
CA PHE A 139 14.04 -0.35 28.01
C PHE A 139 14.42 -1.28 29.16
N ALA A 140 13.94 -2.51 29.17
CA ALA A 140 14.27 -3.49 30.20
C ALA A 140 15.77 -3.84 30.21
N ALA A 141 16.38 -4.02 29.02
CA ALA A 141 17.81 -4.26 28.89
C ALA A 141 18.63 -3.06 29.37
N ALA A 142 18.21 -1.83 29.04
CA ALA A 142 18.86 -0.61 29.51
C ALA A 142 18.76 -0.47 31.05
N LEU A 143 17.59 -0.73 31.64
CA LEU A 143 17.41 -0.71 33.09
C LEU A 143 18.24 -1.80 33.79
N GLY A 144 18.29 -3.00 33.24
CA GLY A 144 19.13 -4.09 33.75
C GLY A 144 20.61 -3.75 33.72
N ALA A 145 21.09 -3.14 32.64
CA ALA A 145 22.46 -2.67 32.52
C ALA A 145 22.77 -1.53 33.51
N GLY A 146 21.83 -0.59 33.68
CA GLY A 146 21.97 0.49 34.66
C GLY A 146 22.00 -0.01 36.10
N TRP A 147 21.14 -0.98 36.44
CA TRP A 147 21.16 -1.63 37.74
C TRP A 147 22.50 -2.34 38.00
N LEU A 148 23.03 -3.06 37.01
CA LEU A 148 24.35 -3.68 37.11
C LEU A 148 25.47 -2.64 37.29
N GLY A 149 25.43 -1.53 36.54
CA GLY A 149 26.38 -0.43 36.68
C GLY A 149 26.39 0.18 38.08
N VAL A 150 25.21 0.42 38.66
CA VAL A 150 25.07 0.88 40.06
C VAL A 150 25.64 -0.15 41.03
N ARG A 151 25.35 -1.44 40.84
CA ARG A 151 25.84 -2.52 41.71
C ARG A 151 27.36 -2.65 41.70
N LEU A 152 27.99 -2.52 40.53
CA LEU A 152 29.44 -2.67 40.39
C LEU A 152 30.24 -1.55 41.05
N LEU A 153 29.68 -0.34 41.13
CA LEU A 153 30.34 0.82 41.76
C LEU A 153 29.69 1.23 43.09
N ALA A 154 28.84 0.39 43.67
CA ALA A 154 28.13 0.71 44.92
C ALA A 154 29.09 1.09 46.06
N ASP A 155 30.22 0.38 46.16
CA ASP A 155 31.24 0.61 47.20
C ASP A 155 32.06 1.89 47.00
N HIS A 156 31.94 2.53 45.83
CA HIS A 156 32.69 3.75 45.47
C HIS A 156 31.88 5.02 45.77
N GLY A 157 30.72 4.89 46.41
CA GLY A 157 29.84 6.00 46.78
C GLY A 157 28.68 6.22 45.82
N LEU A 158 27.69 6.99 46.27
CA LEU A 158 26.41 7.19 45.57
C LEU A 158 26.60 7.78 44.16
N TRP A 159 27.41 8.84 44.03
CA TRP A 159 27.56 9.55 42.76
C TRP A 159 28.27 8.72 41.69
N PRO A 160 29.41 8.04 41.97
CA PRO A 160 30.01 7.11 41.01
C PRO A 160 29.10 5.96 40.62
N ALA A 161 28.35 5.38 41.57
CA ALA A 161 27.38 4.32 41.30
C ALA A 161 26.26 4.78 40.35
N LEU A 162 25.66 5.95 40.64
CA LEU A 162 24.62 6.52 39.77
C LEU A 162 25.17 6.88 38.38
N ALA A 163 26.37 7.46 38.30
CA ALA A 163 27.00 7.82 37.03
C ALA A 163 27.25 6.58 36.18
N ALA A 164 27.78 5.50 36.75
CA ALA A 164 27.99 4.24 36.02
C ALA A 164 26.67 3.60 35.60
N GLY A 165 25.64 3.61 36.44
CA GLY A 165 24.31 3.12 36.07
C GLY A 165 23.69 3.90 34.91
N LEU A 166 23.72 5.23 34.97
CA LEU A 166 23.18 6.08 33.90
C LEU A 166 23.97 5.91 32.60
N ALA A 167 25.30 5.82 32.67
CA ALA A 167 26.15 5.59 31.51
C ALA A 167 25.88 4.22 30.88
N ALA A 168 25.79 3.15 31.68
CA ALA A 168 25.49 1.81 31.20
C ALA A 168 24.09 1.72 30.57
N ALA A 169 23.08 2.29 31.22
CA ALA A 169 21.71 2.34 30.69
C ALA A 169 21.64 3.13 29.38
N GLY A 170 22.27 4.31 29.34
CA GLY A 170 22.33 5.17 28.15
C GLY A 170 23.05 4.49 26.99
N PHE A 171 24.17 3.81 27.25
CA PHE A 171 24.93 3.08 26.23
C PHE A 171 24.12 1.92 25.63
N VAL A 172 23.52 1.08 26.47
CA VAL A 172 22.71 -0.05 26.00
C VAL A 172 21.48 0.43 25.25
N TYR A 173 20.78 1.45 25.76
CA TYR A 173 19.63 2.03 25.08
C TYR A 173 20.00 2.60 23.71
N ALA A 174 21.05 3.44 23.64
CA ALA A 174 21.49 4.05 22.39
C ALA A 174 21.97 3.00 21.38
N GLY A 175 22.76 2.02 21.82
CA GLY A 175 23.24 0.92 20.99
C GLY A 175 22.11 0.05 20.44
N ALA A 176 21.15 -0.32 21.29
CA ALA A 176 20.00 -1.11 20.88
C ALA A 176 19.07 -0.33 19.94
N MET A 177 18.83 0.96 20.19
CA MET A 177 18.07 1.82 19.29
C MET A 177 18.77 2.02 17.93
N ALA A 178 20.10 2.15 17.91
CA ALA A 178 20.86 2.22 16.66
C ALA A 178 20.75 0.93 15.85
N LEU A 179 20.81 -0.23 16.52
CA LEU A 179 20.78 -1.54 15.89
C LEU A 179 19.38 -1.95 15.40
N PHE A 180 18.37 -1.80 16.25
CA PHE A 180 17.01 -2.29 16.01
C PHE A 180 16.05 -1.21 15.53
N GLY A 181 16.25 0.05 15.95
CA GLY A 181 15.33 1.15 15.66
C GLY A 181 15.18 1.43 14.16
N SER A 182 16.30 1.43 13.43
CA SER A 182 16.32 1.61 11.96
C SER A 182 15.83 0.36 11.23
N ARG A 183 16.34 -0.83 11.62
CA ARG A 183 16.01 -2.12 10.98
C ARG A 183 14.53 -2.47 11.08
N LEU A 184 13.91 -2.20 12.23
CA LEU A 184 12.49 -2.46 12.48
C LEU A 184 11.62 -1.22 12.25
N ARG A 185 12.21 -0.11 11.77
CA ARG A 185 11.50 1.15 11.49
C ARG A 185 10.62 1.60 12.66
N LEU A 186 11.14 1.51 13.89
CA LEU A 186 10.35 1.74 15.11
C LEU A 186 9.77 3.17 15.14
N LYS A 187 10.54 4.17 14.68
CA LYS A 187 10.05 5.55 14.56
C LYS A 187 8.84 5.63 13.62
N GLN A 188 8.98 5.14 12.38
CA GLN A 188 7.90 5.16 11.39
C GLN A 188 6.65 4.42 11.90
N SER A 189 6.85 3.34 12.65
CA SER A 189 5.75 2.57 13.25
C SER A 189 4.99 3.36 14.31
N LEU A 190 5.70 4.09 15.17
CA LEU A 190 5.09 4.97 16.19
C LEU A 190 4.37 6.16 15.55
N ASP A 191 5.02 6.83 14.61
CA ASP A 191 4.42 7.95 13.86
C ASP A 191 3.12 7.50 13.17
N LEU A 192 3.13 6.30 12.56
CA LEU A 192 1.96 5.74 11.92
C LEU A 192 0.86 5.34 12.92
N ALA A 193 1.19 4.93 14.14
CA ALA A 193 0.19 4.63 15.18
C ALA A 193 -0.54 5.89 15.64
N GLU A 194 0.21 6.97 15.92
CA GLU A 194 -0.34 8.29 16.24
C GLU A 194 -1.24 8.81 15.12
N PHE A 195 -0.69 8.86 13.91
CA PHE A 195 -1.42 9.27 12.71
C PHE A 195 -2.73 8.49 12.55
N SER A 196 -2.74 7.19 12.86
CA SER A 196 -3.94 6.37 12.63
C SER A 196 -5.10 6.72 13.54
N VAL A 197 -4.81 7.04 14.80
CA VAL A 197 -5.83 7.48 15.75
C VAL A 197 -6.35 8.87 15.35
N ASP A 198 -5.45 9.78 14.99
CA ASP A 198 -5.82 11.14 14.61
C ASP A 198 -6.59 11.18 13.29
N PHE A 199 -6.20 10.38 12.30
CA PHE A 199 -6.92 10.21 11.04
C PHE A 199 -8.33 9.66 11.26
N VAL A 200 -8.48 8.56 11.99
CA VAL A 200 -9.79 7.97 12.30
C VAL A 200 -10.70 8.95 13.03
N ARG A 201 -10.14 9.78 13.91
CA ARG A 201 -10.87 10.80 14.67
C ARG A 201 -11.02 12.12 13.91
N ARG A 202 -10.69 12.15 12.60
CA ARG A 202 -10.79 13.32 11.70
C ARG A 202 -10.04 14.56 12.20
N ARG A 203 -8.89 14.37 12.83
CA ARG A 203 -8.03 15.47 13.32
C ARG A 203 -6.96 15.92 12.31
N HIS A 204 -7.09 15.52 11.05
CA HIS A 204 -6.22 15.94 9.96
C HIS A 204 -7.04 16.59 8.82
N PRO A 205 -7.52 17.84 8.98
CA PRO A 205 -8.35 18.51 7.98
C PRO A 205 -7.64 18.65 6.63
N ALA A 206 -6.32 18.79 6.62
CA ALA A 206 -5.53 18.84 5.38
C ALA A 206 -5.67 17.56 4.53
N ILE A 207 -5.84 16.39 5.17
CA ILE A 207 -6.05 15.12 4.46
C ILE A 207 -7.45 15.09 3.88
N ASP A 208 -8.47 15.55 4.60
CA ASP A 208 -9.84 15.62 4.09
C ASP A 208 -9.95 16.54 2.86
N LEU A 209 -9.24 17.67 2.89
CA LEU A 209 -9.12 18.57 1.74
C LEU A 209 -8.38 17.91 0.57
N ARG A 210 -7.29 17.18 0.86
CA ARG A 210 -6.53 16.45 -0.17
C ARG A 210 -7.37 15.37 -0.84
N ILE A 211 -8.13 14.59 -0.07
CA ILE A 211 -9.04 13.56 -0.59
C ILE A 211 -10.15 14.21 -1.45
N ALA A 212 -10.65 15.39 -1.06
CA ALA A 212 -11.62 16.13 -1.87
C ALA A 212 -11.04 16.54 -3.24
N ALA A 213 -9.82 17.08 -3.25
CA ALA A 213 -9.13 17.46 -4.48
C ALA A 213 -8.87 16.25 -5.38
N PHE A 214 -8.49 15.11 -4.80
CA PHE A 214 -8.33 13.85 -5.54
C PHE A 214 -9.65 13.38 -6.16
N ALA A 215 -10.76 13.46 -5.42
CA ALA A 215 -12.07 13.09 -5.92
C ALA A 215 -12.47 13.96 -7.13
N GLU A 216 -12.26 15.28 -7.07
CA GLU A 216 -12.55 16.15 -8.21
C GLU A 216 -11.65 15.83 -9.40
N ARG A 217 -10.35 15.57 -9.17
CA ARG A 217 -9.42 15.19 -10.24
C ARG A 217 -9.86 13.94 -10.99
N VAL A 218 -10.34 12.92 -10.27
CA VAL A 218 -10.91 11.71 -10.89
C VAL A 218 -12.12 12.06 -11.76
N ARG A 219 -13.04 12.90 -11.24
CA ARG A 219 -14.22 13.33 -12.00
C ARG A 219 -13.86 14.11 -13.26
N GLU A 220 -12.88 15.00 -13.19
CA GLU A 220 -12.36 15.73 -14.36
C GLU A 220 -11.89 14.78 -15.46
N VAL A 221 -11.08 13.78 -15.11
CA VAL A 221 -10.55 12.80 -16.08
C VAL A 221 -11.66 11.93 -16.64
N VAL A 222 -12.61 11.48 -15.81
CA VAL A 222 -13.76 10.69 -16.28
C VAL A 222 -14.64 11.51 -17.23
N ARG A 223 -14.93 12.78 -16.91
CA ARG A 223 -15.72 13.67 -17.78
C ARG A 223 -15.01 14.00 -19.10
N ALA A 224 -13.68 14.17 -19.06
CA ALA A 224 -12.89 14.44 -20.26
C ALA A 224 -12.88 13.25 -21.23
N GLY A 225 -12.98 12.01 -20.71
CA GLY A 225 -12.99 10.80 -21.51
C GLY A 225 -11.66 10.57 -22.27
N GLY A 226 -11.74 9.93 -23.44
CA GLY A 226 -10.59 9.69 -24.32
C GLY A 226 -9.71 8.49 -23.94
N VAL A 227 -10.10 7.75 -22.90
CA VAL A 227 -9.56 6.45 -22.50
C VAL A 227 -10.67 5.42 -22.45
N ASP A 228 -10.33 4.14 -22.47
CA ASP A 228 -11.28 3.03 -22.42
C ASP A 228 -11.65 2.66 -20.98
N GLU A 229 -10.75 2.92 -20.02
CA GLU A 229 -10.97 2.64 -18.59
C GLU A 229 -10.16 3.56 -17.67
N VAL A 230 -10.68 3.78 -16.46
CA VAL A 230 -9.99 4.42 -15.33
C VAL A 230 -9.81 3.40 -14.21
N VAL A 231 -8.56 3.22 -13.75
CA VAL A 231 -8.25 2.38 -12.59
C VAL A 231 -7.73 3.27 -11.47
N ILE A 232 -8.40 3.24 -10.32
CA ILE A 232 -7.93 3.89 -9.10
C ILE A 232 -7.25 2.82 -8.26
N ALA A 233 -5.93 2.89 -8.17
CA ALA A 233 -5.09 1.97 -7.45
C ALA A 233 -4.59 2.57 -6.13
N GLY A 234 -4.67 1.80 -5.05
CA GLY A 234 -4.13 2.21 -3.75
C GLY A 234 -3.36 1.09 -3.08
N HIS A 235 -2.14 1.40 -2.61
CA HIS A 235 -1.29 0.47 -1.86
C HIS A 235 -1.29 0.82 -0.37
N SER A 236 -1.36 -0.19 0.49
CA SER A 236 -1.22 -0.01 1.93
C SER A 236 -2.26 0.97 2.49
N LEU A 237 -1.83 2.08 3.10
CA LEU A 237 -2.69 3.17 3.55
C LEU A 237 -3.33 3.94 2.38
N GLY A 238 -2.65 4.02 1.24
CA GLY A 238 -3.19 4.64 0.02
C GLY A 238 -4.44 3.94 -0.50
N ALA A 239 -4.61 2.65 -0.20
CA ALA A 239 -5.87 1.93 -0.46
C ALA A 239 -7.06 2.57 0.25
N MET A 240 -6.87 3.06 1.49
CA MET A 240 -7.94 3.78 2.19
C MET A 240 -8.25 5.11 1.54
N HIS A 241 -7.21 5.87 1.15
CA HIS A 241 -7.41 7.12 0.44
C HIS A 241 -8.11 6.93 -0.91
N ALA A 242 -7.79 5.86 -1.65
CA ALA A 242 -8.45 5.46 -2.88
C ALA A 242 -9.94 5.15 -2.67
N VAL A 243 -10.29 4.44 -1.59
CA VAL A 243 -11.70 4.20 -1.22
C VAL A 243 -12.40 5.51 -0.87
N CYS A 244 -11.79 6.34 -0.01
CA CYS A 244 -12.38 7.60 0.44
C CYS A 244 -12.58 8.61 -0.69
N LEU A 245 -11.59 8.76 -1.59
CA LEU A 245 -11.71 9.69 -2.72
C LEU A 245 -12.77 9.21 -3.71
N LEU A 246 -12.88 7.89 -3.95
CA LEU A 246 -13.92 7.35 -4.82
C LEU A 246 -15.31 7.48 -4.20
N ALA A 247 -15.45 7.23 -2.90
CA ALA A 247 -16.69 7.46 -2.17
C ALA A 247 -17.17 8.91 -2.29
N ARG A 248 -16.23 9.88 -2.20
CA ARG A 248 -16.55 11.30 -2.40
C ARG A 248 -16.87 11.65 -3.86
N ALA A 249 -16.17 11.04 -4.82
CA ALA A 249 -16.46 11.24 -6.23
C ALA A 249 -17.87 10.75 -6.58
N LEU A 250 -18.27 9.57 -6.07
CA LEU A 250 -19.61 8.99 -6.24
C LEU A 250 -20.70 9.80 -5.53
N GLU A 251 -20.40 10.39 -4.39
CA GLU A 251 -21.35 11.27 -3.69
C GLU A 251 -21.64 12.55 -4.49
N ALA A 252 -20.62 13.10 -5.14
CA ALA A 252 -20.78 14.28 -5.99
C ALA A 252 -21.32 13.95 -7.40
N ASP A 253 -21.14 12.71 -7.86
CA ASP A 253 -21.61 12.22 -9.15
C ASP A 253 -21.92 10.71 -9.11
N PRO A 254 -23.16 10.33 -8.74
CA PRO A 254 -23.56 8.92 -8.72
C PRO A 254 -23.53 8.24 -10.09
N ALA A 255 -23.54 9.03 -11.17
CA ALA A 255 -23.51 8.56 -12.55
C ALA A 255 -22.09 8.37 -13.12
N LEU A 256 -21.06 8.62 -12.29
CA LEU A 256 -19.64 8.50 -12.69
C LEU A 256 -19.30 7.17 -13.37
N PRO A 257 -19.75 5.99 -12.87
CA PRO A 257 -19.41 4.71 -13.49
C PRO A 257 -20.10 4.44 -14.84
N GLN A 258 -21.17 5.16 -15.15
CA GLN A 258 -21.90 5.04 -16.42
C GLN A 258 -21.24 5.83 -17.53
N ALA A 259 -20.51 6.91 -17.20
CA ALA A 259 -19.79 7.74 -18.17
C ALA A 259 -18.54 7.03 -18.71
N LEU A 260 -17.82 6.31 -17.84
CA LEU A 260 -16.60 5.59 -18.18
C LEU A 260 -16.40 4.43 -17.20
N PRO A 261 -15.86 3.27 -17.63
CA PRO A 261 -15.50 2.20 -16.72
C PRO A 261 -14.50 2.66 -15.65
N VAL A 262 -14.98 2.88 -14.42
CA VAL A 262 -14.14 3.17 -13.25
C VAL A 262 -13.96 1.91 -12.42
N ARG A 263 -12.72 1.60 -12.07
CA ARG A 263 -12.31 0.38 -11.36
C ARG A 263 -11.49 0.73 -10.12
N LEU A 264 -11.64 -0.05 -9.06
CA LEU A 264 -10.88 0.13 -7.83
C LEU A 264 -9.97 -1.08 -7.60
N LEU A 265 -8.67 -0.82 -7.54
CA LEU A 265 -7.64 -1.80 -7.23
C LEU A 265 -7.01 -1.46 -5.89
N THR A 266 -7.22 -2.29 -4.88
CA THR A 266 -6.50 -2.15 -3.61
C THR A 266 -5.53 -3.31 -3.43
N VAL A 267 -4.33 -3.02 -2.93
CA VAL A 267 -3.24 -4.01 -2.84
C VAL A 267 -2.51 -3.88 -1.50
N GLY A 268 -2.38 -5.00 -0.79
CA GLY A 268 -1.82 -5.00 0.56
C GLY A 268 -2.56 -4.05 1.50
N ASN A 269 -3.89 -4.04 1.45
CA ASN A 269 -4.69 -2.99 2.08
C ASN A 269 -4.60 -3.01 3.61
N THR A 270 -4.28 -1.87 4.23
CA THR A 270 -4.23 -1.71 5.70
C THR A 270 -5.48 -1.07 6.29
N SER A 271 -6.53 -0.84 5.48
CA SER A 271 -7.75 -0.11 5.85
C SER A 271 -8.46 -0.66 7.09
N ALA A 272 -8.45 -1.98 7.28
CA ALA A 272 -9.10 -2.60 8.44
C ALA A 272 -8.51 -2.12 9.77
N LYS A 273 -7.24 -1.69 9.80
CA LYS A 273 -6.62 -1.04 10.98
C LYS A 273 -7.48 0.13 11.47
N PHE A 274 -7.90 0.99 10.54
CA PHE A 274 -8.65 2.20 10.83
C PHE A 274 -10.14 1.88 11.02
N ALA A 275 -10.68 1.01 10.17
CA ALA A 275 -12.09 0.65 10.19
C ALA A 275 -12.50 -0.17 11.42
N LEU A 276 -11.57 -0.86 12.10
CA LEU A 276 -11.85 -1.60 13.33
C LEU A 276 -11.94 -0.71 14.58
N HIS A 277 -11.40 0.51 14.51
CA HIS A 277 -11.52 1.48 15.58
C HIS A 277 -12.98 1.98 15.70
N PRO A 278 -13.55 2.20 16.91
CA PRO A 278 -14.94 2.67 17.06
C PRO A 278 -15.26 3.94 16.27
N ALA A 279 -14.36 4.94 16.31
CA ALA A 279 -14.51 6.19 15.56
C ALA A 279 -14.34 6.04 14.03
N GLY A 280 -13.96 4.86 13.54
CA GLY A 280 -13.80 4.58 12.10
C GLY A 280 -15.11 4.36 11.34
N GLY A 281 -16.27 4.76 11.90
CA GLY A 281 -17.59 4.60 11.28
C GLY A 281 -17.67 5.19 9.88
N TRP A 282 -17.18 6.42 9.74
CA TRP A 282 -17.17 7.11 8.46
C TRP A 282 -16.30 6.45 7.38
N LEU A 283 -15.27 5.71 7.76
CA LEU A 283 -14.44 4.92 6.82
C LEU A 283 -15.20 3.68 6.35
N ARG A 284 -15.92 3.04 7.26
CA ARG A 284 -16.83 1.92 6.92
C ARG A 284 -17.94 2.39 5.99
N GLU A 285 -18.52 3.55 6.25
CA GLU A 285 -19.52 4.19 5.38
C GLU A 285 -18.95 4.52 3.99
N ALA A 286 -17.72 5.02 3.90
CA ALA A 286 -17.06 5.26 2.61
C ALA A 286 -16.87 3.95 1.82
N GLY A 287 -16.38 2.89 2.49
CA GLY A 287 -16.26 1.56 1.88
C GLY A 287 -17.61 0.99 1.44
N GLN A 288 -18.66 1.16 2.25
CA GLN A 288 -20.02 0.73 1.94
C GLN A 288 -20.58 1.48 0.72
N LYS A 289 -20.39 2.81 0.65
CA LYS A 289 -20.81 3.63 -0.49
C LYS A 289 -20.18 3.16 -1.82
N VAL A 290 -18.89 2.86 -1.80
CA VAL A 290 -18.20 2.30 -2.99
C VAL A 290 -18.71 0.91 -3.33
N TYR A 291 -18.97 0.09 -2.31
CA TYR A 291 -19.49 -1.26 -2.49
C TYR A 291 -20.91 -1.29 -3.09
N ASP A 292 -21.79 -0.39 -2.64
CA ASP A 292 -23.17 -0.27 -3.11
C ASP A 292 -23.26 0.31 -4.53
N ALA A 293 -22.20 0.98 -5.01
CA ALA A 293 -22.11 1.47 -6.37
C ALA A 293 -21.89 0.32 -7.37
N GLY A 294 -22.99 -0.26 -7.87
CA GLY A 294 -23.00 -1.40 -8.81
C GLY A 294 -22.12 -1.23 -10.07
N GLY A 295 -21.82 0.00 -10.49
CA GLY A 295 -20.91 0.26 -11.63
C GLY A 295 -19.41 0.16 -11.30
N ILE A 296 -19.02 0.15 -10.02
CA ILE A 296 -17.62 0.07 -9.59
C ILE A 296 -17.23 -1.38 -9.34
N TYR A 297 -16.33 -1.90 -10.17
CA TYR A 297 -15.71 -3.19 -9.86
C TYR A 297 -14.47 -2.98 -8.98
N TRP A 298 -14.53 -3.52 -7.76
CA TRP A 298 -13.48 -3.41 -6.75
C TRP A 298 -12.81 -4.77 -6.53
N VAL A 299 -11.50 -4.82 -6.75
CA VAL A 299 -10.64 -5.98 -6.51
C VAL A 299 -9.58 -5.64 -5.46
N GLU A 300 -9.36 -6.57 -4.54
CA GLU A 300 -8.38 -6.45 -3.46
C GLU A 300 -7.39 -7.61 -3.54
N PHE A 301 -6.08 -7.33 -3.58
CA PHE A 301 -5.04 -8.36 -3.54
C PHE A 301 -4.37 -8.45 -2.17
N GLN A 302 -4.39 -9.65 -1.58
CA GLN A 302 -3.85 -9.96 -0.26
C GLN A 302 -2.86 -11.11 -0.33
N ALA A 303 -1.85 -11.08 0.53
CA ALA A 303 -0.78 -12.08 0.54
C ALA A 303 -0.58 -12.61 1.95
N ARG A 304 -0.36 -13.92 2.04
CA ARG A 304 -0.04 -14.56 3.32
C ARG A 304 1.28 -14.06 3.89
N ASP A 305 2.24 -13.79 3.00
CA ASP A 305 3.60 -13.40 3.34
C ASP A 305 3.70 -11.94 3.83
N ASP A 306 2.63 -11.16 3.65
CA ASP A 306 2.55 -9.78 4.11
C ASP A 306 1.96 -9.72 5.53
N LEU A 307 2.81 -9.42 6.51
CA LEU A 307 2.40 -9.21 7.90
C LEU A 307 1.92 -7.79 8.19
N VAL A 308 2.14 -6.85 7.27
CA VAL A 308 1.80 -5.43 7.43
C VAL A 308 0.33 -5.17 7.10
N SER A 309 -0.27 -5.98 6.22
CA SER A 309 -1.68 -5.89 5.83
C SER A 309 -2.54 -7.03 6.41
N PHE A 310 -3.83 -6.99 6.09
CA PHE A 310 -4.80 -8.00 6.52
C PHE A 310 -4.95 -9.08 5.46
N TYR A 311 -4.89 -10.35 5.88
CA TYR A 311 -4.98 -11.50 4.99
C TYR A 311 -6.31 -12.26 5.19
N LYS A 312 -7.00 -12.54 4.08
CA LYS A 312 -8.35 -13.13 4.04
C LYS A 312 -9.39 -12.28 4.76
N VAL A 313 -9.36 -10.96 4.53
CA VAL A 313 -10.30 -10.01 5.13
C VAL A 313 -10.99 -9.22 4.03
N ASN A 314 -12.33 -9.23 4.02
CA ASN A 314 -13.09 -8.36 3.14
C ASN A 314 -12.95 -6.90 3.65
N PRO A 315 -12.48 -5.95 2.82
CA PRO A 315 -12.18 -4.60 3.29
C PRO A 315 -13.43 -3.76 3.60
N VAL A 316 -14.63 -4.21 3.21
CA VAL A 316 -15.91 -3.54 3.48
C VAL A 316 -16.59 -4.15 4.69
N THR A 317 -16.88 -5.46 4.63
CA THR A 317 -17.63 -6.14 5.69
C THR A 317 -16.78 -6.44 6.93
N LEU A 318 -15.45 -6.35 6.81
CA LEU A 318 -14.47 -6.73 7.82
C LEU A 318 -14.61 -8.19 8.28
N ARG A 319 -15.24 -9.04 7.45
CA ARG A 319 -15.39 -10.49 7.69
C ARG A 319 -14.32 -11.26 6.94
N HIS A 320 -14.21 -12.55 7.24
CA HIS A 320 -13.33 -13.44 6.51
C HIS A 320 -13.71 -13.45 5.02
N ALA A 321 -12.74 -13.15 4.16
CA ALA A 321 -12.88 -13.28 2.72
C ALA A 321 -12.26 -14.63 2.29
N GLY A 322 -13.10 -15.54 1.83
CA GLY A 322 -12.65 -16.72 1.08
C GLY A 322 -12.16 -16.33 -0.31
N ASN A 323 -11.63 -17.30 -1.06
CA ASN A 323 -11.51 -17.15 -2.51
C ASN A 323 -12.92 -17.27 -3.08
N SER A 324 -13.60 -16.15 -3.29
CA SER A 324 -14.88 -16.14 -4.00
C SER A 324 -14.62 -16.33 -5.50
N ASN A 325 -15.56 -16.90 -6.25
CA ASN A 325 -15.62 -16.59 -7.67
C ASN A 325 -15.85 -15.07 -7.79
N GLY A 326 -15.39 -14.39 -8.85
CA GLY A 326 -15.38 -12.92 -8.98
C GLY A 326 -16.75 -12.20 -8.89
N LEU A 327 -17.81 -12.94 -8.52
CA LEU A 327 -19.17 -12.49 -8.28
C LEU A 327 -19.34 -11.72 -6.96
N LEU A 328 -18.52 -11.98 -5.93
CA LEU A 328 -18.58 -11.22 -4.68
C LEU A 328 -17.72 -9.96 -4.77
N ARG A 329 -18.30 -8.84 -4.37
CA ARG A 329 -17.60 -7.56 -4.24
C ARG A 329 -17.23 -7.27 -2.76
N PRO A 330 -16.13 -6.55 -2.50
CA PRO A 330 -14.93 -6.53 -3.33
C PRO A 330 -14.42 -7.94 -3.59
N PHE A 331 -13.91 -8.18 -4.79
CA PHE A 331 -13.32 -9.47 -5.14
C PHE A 331 -11.94 -9.58 -4.50
N VAL A 332 -11.82 -10.39 -3.45
CA VAL A 332 -10.57 -10.55 -2.70
C VAL A 332 -9.75 -11.70 -3.27
N ARG A 333 -8.62 -11.37 -3.88
CA ARG A 333 -7.66 -12.33 -4.45
C ARG A 333 -6.49 -12.57 -3.51
N GLN A 334 -6.17 -13.85 -3.33
CA GLN A 334 -5.01 -14.27 -2.55
C GLN A 334 -3.84 -14.58 -3.48
N VAL A 335 -2.70 -13.96 -3.20
CA VAL A 335 -1.45 -14.15 -3.94
C VAL A 335 -0.33 -14.55 -2.97
N ARG A 336 0.77 -15.07 -3.53
CA ARG A 336 1.95 -15.45 -2.76
C ARG A 336 3.12 -14.59 -3.22
N ILE A 337 3.68 -13.78 -2.32
CA ILE A 337 4.79 -12.89 -2.65
C ILE A 337 6.03 -13.72 -3.03
N ARG A 338 6.18 -14.89 -2.41
CA ARG A 338 7.25 -15.83 -2.76
C ARG A 338 7.28 -16.21 -4.24
N ASP A 339 6.11 -16.32 -4.89
CA ASP A 339 6.00 -16.72 -6.29
C ASP A 339 6.34 -15.58 -7.25
N MET A 340 6.40 -14.35 -6.77
CA MET A 340 6.76 -13.15 -7.53
C MET A 340 8.26 -12.92 -7.56
N MET A 341 9.01 -13.65 -6.74
CA MET A 341 10.41 -13.38 -6.46
C MET A 341 11.29 -14.58 -6.80
N SER A 342 12.49 -14.31 -7.33
CA SER A 342 13.47 -15.38 -7.51
C SER A 342 13.86 -15.95 -6.14
N ALA A 343 14.30 -17.22 -6.10
CA ALA A 343 14.75 -17.82 -4.84
C ALA A 343 15.88 -17.02 -4.15
N GLY A 344 16.76 -16.39 -4.94
CA GLY A 344 17.81 -15.49 -4.45
C GLY A 344 17.25 -14.22 -3.83
N THR A 345 16.35 -13.54 -4.54
CA THR A 345 15.73 -12.29 -4.09
C THR A 345 14.88 -12.53 -2.84
N PHE A 346 14.07 -13.59 -2.82
CA PHE A 346 13.25 -13.94 -1.66
C PHE A 346 14.11 -14.23 -0.42
N ARG A 347 15.19 -15.03 -0.55
CA ARG A 347 16.09 -15.31 0.56
C ARG A 347 16.70 -14.05 1.17
N ARG A 348 17.01 -13.06 0.32
CA ARG A 348 17.58 -11.76 0.75
C ARG A 348 16.58 -10.92 1.53
N TYR A 349 15.30 -10.92 1.14
CA TYR A 349 14.30 -9.99 1.68
C TYR A 349 13.21 -10.65 2.54
N ARG A 350 13.24 -11.96 2.79
CA ARG A 350 12.20 -12.68 3.57
C ARG A 350 11.94 -12.16 4.98
N PHE A 351 12.85 -11.37 5.55
CA PHE A 351 12.69 -10.73 6.86
C PHE A 351 12.50 -9.22 6.78
N ASP A 352 12.58 -8.64 5.58
CA ASP A 352 12.25 -7.24 5.35
C ASP A 352 10.76 -7.12 5.06
N LEU A 353 9.98 -7.01 6.14
CA LEU A 353 8.51 -6.98 6.09
C LEU A 353 7.99 -5.87 5.17
N MET A 354 8.64 -4.70 5.19
CA MET A 354 8.23 -3.58 4.34
C MET A 354 8.57 -3.84 2.88
N ARG A 355 9.74 -4.43 2.58
CA ARG A 355 10.07 -4.80 1.20
C ARG A 355 9.09 -5.82 0.63
N LEU A 356 8.69 -6.82 1.42
CA LEU A 356 7.65 -7.79 1.03
C LEU A 356 6.31 -7.09 0.83
N HIS A 357 5.90 -6.22 1.76
CA HIS A 357 4.66 -5.44 1.65
C HIS A 357 4.65 -4.52 0.41
N CYS A 358 5.79 -3.93 0.04
CA CYS A 358 5.88 -3.14 -1.19
C CYS A 358 5.92 -3.99 -2.46
N GLN A 359 6.17 -5.31 -2.39
CA GLN A 359 6.18 -6.17 -3.59
C GLN A 359 4.83 -6.17 -4.32
N PHE A 360 3.74 -5.79 -3.66
CA PHE A 360 2.44 -5.59 -4.29
C PHE A 360 2.44 -4.57 -5.42
N PHE A 361 3.24 -3.51 -5.38
CA PHE A 361 3.25 -2.48 -6.44
C PHE A 361 4.56 -2.44 -7.24
N LEU A 362 5.54 -3.25 -6.85
CA LEU A 362 6.80 -3.40 -7.58
C LEU A 362 6.65 -4.49 -8.63
N ALA A 363 7.39 -4.40 -9.73
CA ALA A 363 7.42 -5.46 -10.72
C ALA A 363 8.12 -6.71 -10.14
N ASN A 364 7.74 -7.86 -10.68
CA ASN A 364 8.23 -9.14 -10.19
C ASN A 364 9.66 -9.43 -10.65
N ASP A 365 10.34 -10.36 -9.96
CA ASP A 365 11.58 -10.95 -10.46
C ASP A 365 11.32 -11.99 -11.56
N ILE A 366 10.17 -12.66 -11.49
CA ILE A 366 9.79 -13.79 -12.32
C ILE A 366 8.31 -13.70 -12.71
N ARG A 367 7.92 -14.38 -13.79
CA ARG A 367 6.51 -14.46 -14.21
C ARG A 367 5.69 -15.14 -13.11
N ALA A 368 4.57 -14.54 -12.74
CA ALA A 368 3.71 -15.00 -11.66
C ALA A 368 2.24 -14.63 -11.93
N ALA A 369 1.32 -15.24 -11.18
CA ALA A 369 -0.13 -15.02 -11.37
C ALA A 369 -0.64 -13.64 -10.93
N TYR A 370 0.25 -12.76 -10.48
CA TYR A 370 -0.03 -11.38 -10.16
C TYR A 370 1.22 -10.56 -10.45
N ASP A 371 1.04 -9.42 -11.12
CA ASP A 371 2.06 -8.39 -11.30
C ASP A 371 1.33 -7.05 -11.41
N PHE A 372 1.71 -6.06 -10.60
CA PHE A 372 1.06 -4.75 -10.62
C PHE A 372 1.14 -4.10 -12.00
N TYR A 373 2.27 -4.28 -12.68
CA TYR A 373 2.51 -3.68 -13.98
C TYR A 373 1.72 -4.36 -15.10
N ALA A 374 1.08 -5.51 -14.86
CA ALA A 374 0.09 -6.05 -15.79
C ALA A 374 -1.17 -5.18 -15.82
N PHE A 375 -1.64 -4.67 -14.68
CA PHE A 375 -2.74 -3.70 -14.64
C PHE A 375 -2.38 -2.37 -15.31
N VAL A 376 -1.08 -2.05 -15.32
CA VAL A 376 -0.56 -0.85 -15.96
C VAL A 376 -0.39 -1.04 -17.47
N LEU A 377 0.23 -2.12 -17.92
CA LEU A 377 0.80 -2.21 -19.27
C LEU A 377 0.19 -3.29 -20.15
N ALA A 378 -0.67 -4.18 -19.62
CA ALA A 378 -1.25 -5.24 -20.44
C ALA A 378 -2.33 -4.71 -21.40
N PRO A 379 -2.46 -5.28 -22.62
CA PRO A 379 -3.43 -4.85 -23.63
C PRO A 379 -4.83 -5.41 -23.41
N VAL A 380 -5.17 -5.78 -22.18
CA VAL A 380 -6.50 -6.29 -21.80
C VAL A 380 -7.06 -5.39 -20.72
N THR A 381 -8.39 -5.21 -20.70
CA THR A 381 -9.05 -4.40 -19.67
C THR A 381 -8.78 -4.93 -18.27
N PHE A 382 -8.94 -4.07 -17.28
CA PHE A 382 -8.86 -4.44 -15.86
C PHE A 382 -9.71 -5.68 -15.56
N ASP A 383 -10.96 -5.68 -16.06
CA ASP A 383 -11.90 -6.77 -15.84
C ASP A 383 -11.35 -8.06 -16.45
N ALA A 384 -10.91 -8.04 -17.71
CA ALA A 384 -10.36 -9.22 -18.37
C ALA A 384 -9.15 -9.80 -17.62
N LEU A 385 -8.23 -8.96 -17.14
CA LEU A 385 -7.07 -9.43 -16.36
C LEU A 385 -7.48 -10.08 -15.03
N VAL A 386 -8.50 -9.55 -14.37
CA VAL A 386 -8.96 -10.03 -13.06
C VAL A 386 -9.71 -11.36 -13.15
N HIS A 387 -10.52 -11.53 -14.21
CA HIS A 387 -11.28 -12.76 -14.44
C HIS A 387 -10.37 -13.97 -14.64
N GLU A 388 -9.15 -13.77 -15.16
CA GLU A 388 -8.15 -14.83 -15.22
C GLU A 388 -7.57 -15.13 -13.83
N ILE A 389 -7.84 -16.33 -13.31
CA ILE A 389 -7.29 -16.76 -12.00
C ILE A 389 -5.77 -16.88 -12.07
N GLY A 390 -5.20 -17.30 -13.19
CA GLY A 390 -3.76 -17.25 -13.43
C GLY A 390 -3.23 -15.82 -13.71
N GLY A 391 -4.11 -14.81 -13.75
CA GLY A 391 -3.75 -13.41 -13.95
C GLY A 391 -2.92 -13.22 -15.22
N PRO A 392 -1.78 -12.49 -15.18
CA PRO A 392 -0.98 -12.23 -16.37
C PRO A 392 -0.34 -13.48 -16.98
N LEU A 393 -0.25 -14.62 -16.27
CA LEU A 393 0.21 -15.88 -16.86
C LEU A 393 -0.75 -16.42 -17.93
N GLU A 394 -2.04 -16.11 -17.82
CA GLU A 394 -3.07 -16.48 -18.81
C GLU A 394 -3.21 -15.40 -19.90
N ILE A 395 -2.56 -14.25 -19.74
CA ILE A 395 -2.63 -13.16 -20.71
C ILE A 395 -1.45 -13.19 -21.67
N PHE A 396 -0.24 -13.30 -21.14
CA PHE A 396 0.98 -13.27 -21.93
C PHE A 396 1.51 -14.68 -22.18
N ALA A 397 1.87 -14.98 -23.42
CA ALA A 397 2.69 -16.15 -23.74
C ALA A 397 4.16 -15.88 -23.39
N GLU A 398 5.03 -16.88 -23.55
CA GLU A 398 6.46 -16.73 -23.22
C GLU A 398 7.15 -15.65 -24.05
N ASP A 399 6.76 -15.45 -25.30
CA ASP A 399 7.31 -14.46 -26.23
C ASP A 399 6.68 -13.06 -26.12
N GLY A 400 5.81 -12.84 -25.12
CA GLY A 400 5.09 -11.58 -24.92
C GLY A 400 3.87 -11.38 -25.84
N SER A 401 3.54 -12.35 -26.69
CA SER A 401 2.27 -12.36 -27.42
C SER A 401 1.09 -12.59 -26.48
N ILE A 402 -0.12 -12.28 -26.93
CA ILE A 402 -1.34 -12.46 -26.13
C ILE A 402 -1.92 -13.86 -26.38
N ILE A 403 -2.13 -14.60 -25.30
CA ILE A 403 -2.84 -15.87 -25.34
C ILE A 403 -4.30 -15.58 -25.73
N PRO A 404 -4.85 -16.22 -26.79
CA PRO A 404 -6.23 -16.01 -27.19
C PRO A 404 -7.21 -16.40 -26.09
N ALA A 405 -8.30 -15.64 -25.94
CA ALA A 405 -9.29 -15.85 -24.88
C ALA A 405 -9.82 -17.30 -24.79
N GLU A 406 -10.01 -17.97 -25.92
CA GLU A 406 -10.46 -19.36 -26.02
C GLU A 406 -9.49 -20.38 -25.40
N ARG A 407 -8.21 -20.00 -25.26
CA ARG A 407 -7.14 -20.84 -24.70
C ARG A 407 -6.78 -20.47 -23.27
N ARG A 408 -7.43 -19.45 -22.69
CA ARG A 408 -7.22 -19.05 -21.30
C ARG A 408 -8.01 -19.96 -20.39
N GLY A 409 -7.43 -20.33 -19.26
CA GLY A 409 -8.12 -21.11 -18.23
C GLY A 409 -9.20 -20.27 -17.55
N SER A 410 -10.38 -20.15 -18.16
CA SER A 410 -11.52 -19.50 -17.51
C SER A 410 -12.03 -20.34 -16.33
N ALA A 411 -12.39 -19.64 -15.25
CA ALA A 411 -12.83 -20.17 -13.96
C ALA A 411 -14.23 -20.79 -13.97
#